data_AF-A0A1V3WHU7-F1
#
_entry.id   AF-A0A1V3WHU7-F1
#
_cell.length_a   1.000
_cell.length_b   1.000
_cell.length_c   1.000
_cell.angle_alpha   90.00
_cell.angle_beta   90.00
_cell.angle_gamma   90.00
#
_symmetry.space_group_name_H-M   'P 1'
#
loop_
_entity.id
_entity.type
_entity.pdbx_description
1 polymer ?
#
loop_
_entity_poly.entity_id
_entity_poly.type
_entity_poly.pdbx_seq_one_letter_code
_entity_poly.pdbx_strand_id
1 'polypeptide(L)'
;MLNYGSIGTTATLDCADGKSLNVAGSENTLTVNGTCSTVTIGGTNNKITFDKIDQHLSVLGLNNTITYKDGDPKVDNIGSGNTINKGG
;
A
#
# COMPACT_ATOMS: atom_id res chain seq x y z
N MET A 1 -12.07 -0.79 -7.58
CA MET A 1 -11.41 -0.45 -6.31
C MET A 1 -11.33 -1.72 -5.47
N LEU A 2 -10.16 -2.05 -4.95
CA LEU A 2 -9.91 -3.17 -4.04
C LEU A 2 -9.92 -2.64 -2.60
N ASN A 3 -10.54 -3.37 -1.69
CA ASN A 3 -10.55 -3.03 -0.27
C ASN A 3 -10.01 -4.22 0.53
N TYR A 4 -9.06 -3.94 1.42
CA TYR A 4 -8.46 -4.92 2.32
C TYR A 4 -8.58 -4.46 3.76
N GLY A 5 -9.28 -5.24 4.59
CA GLY A 5 -9.66 -4.88 5.95
C GLY A 5 -9.46 -6.00 6.96
N SER A 6 -8.51 -6.91 6.73
CA SER A 6 -8.22 -8.01 7.65
C SER A 6 -7.26 -7.60 8.77
N ILE A 7 -7.03 -8.48 9.75
CA ILE A 7 -6.10 -8.24 10.87
C ILE A 7 -5.15 -9.42 11.01
N GLY A 8 -3.84 -9.16 11.10
CA GLY A 8 -2.83 -10.19 11.36
C GLY A 8 -2.65 -11.21 10.23
N THR A 9 -3.04 -10.85 9.01
CA THR A 9 -3.08 -11.78 7.88
C THR A 9 -2.01 -11.50 6.83
N THR A 10 -1.62 -12.54 6.11
CA THR A 10 -0.75 -12.43 4.94
C THR A 10 -1.57 -12.71 3.68
N ALA A 11 -1.56 -11.79 2.71
CA ALA A 11 -2.32 -11.95 1.49
C ALA A 11 -1.60 -11.35 0.28
N THR A 12 -1.92 -11.90 -0.89
CA THR A 12 -1.50 -11.35 -2.17
C THR A 12 -2.70 -10.75 -2.87
N LEU A 13 -2.55 -9.51 -3.34
CA LEU A 13 -3.56 -8.76 -4.07
C LEU A 13 -3.04 -8.46 -5.47
N ASP A 14 -3.95 -8.30 -6.42
CA ASP A 14 -3.61 -7.95 -7.80
C ASP A 14 -4.36 -6.69 -8.21
N CYS A 15 -3.62 -5.60 -8.40
CA CYS A 15 -4.17 -4.33 -8.89
C CYS A 15 -4.50 -4.37 -10.38
N ALA A 16 -4.12 -5.44 -11.11
CA ALA A 16 -4.21 -5.54 -12.55
C ALA A 16 -3.60 -4.29 -13.22
N ASP A 17 -4.32 -3.67 -14.16
CA ASP A 17 -3.89 -2.43 -14.83
C ASP A 17 -4.58 -1.19 -14.25
N GLY A 18 -4.07 -0.71 -13.11
CA GLY A 18 -4.39 0.62 -12.59
C GLY A 18 -5.56 0.68 -11.61
N LYS A 19 -5.96 -0.42 -10.98
CA LYS A 19 -7.02 -0.36 -9.95
C LYS A 19 -6.54 0.40 -8.71
N SER A 20 -7.46 1.10 -8.05
CA SER A 20 -7.20 1.69 -6.74
C SER A 20 -7.28 0.63 -5.63
N LEU A 21 -6.37 0.69 -4.66
CA LEU A 21 -6.35 -0.17 -3.47
C LEU A 21 -6.54 0.66 -2.20
N ASN A 22 -7.39 0.19 -1.30
CA ASN A 22 -7.58 0.74 0.04
C ASN A 22 -7.30 -0.33 1.09
N VAL A 23 -6.45 -0.01 2.07
CA VAL A 23 -6.03 -0.90 3.15
C VAL A 23 -6.36 -0.28 4.50
N ALA A 24 -7.38 -0.80 5.16
CA ALA A 24 -7.86 -0.34 6.46
C ALA A 24 -7.49 -1.28 7.62
N GLY A 25 -7.03 -2.50 7.30
CA GLY A 25 -6.68 -3.52 8.29
C GLY A 25 -5.44 -3.23 9.13
N SER A 26 -5.12 -4.08 10.11
CA SER A 26 -3.93 -3.91 10.97
C SER A 26 -3.03 -5.14 10.99
N GLU A 27 -1.73 -4.95 11.17
CA GLU A 27 -0.74 -6.03 11.29
C GLU A 27 -0.71 -6.99 10.10
N ASN A 28 -1.05 -6.51 8.90
CA ASN A 28 -1.09 -7.35 7.72
C ASN A 28 0.23 -7.30 6.94
N THR A 29 0.56 -8.42 6.30
CA THR A 29 1.61 -8.49 5.29
C THR A 29 0.99 -8.67 3.92
N LEU A 30 1.11 -7.66 3.08
CA LEU A 30 0.47 -7.63 1.76
C LEU A 30 1.50 -7.59 0.64
N THR A 31 1.30 -8.43 -0.36
CA THR A 31 2.03 -8.38 -1.63
C THR A 31 1.06 -7.96 -2.71
N VAL A 32 1.31 -6.85 -3.38
CA VAL A 32 0.42 -6.28 -4.38
C VAL A 32 1.11 -6.32 -5.73
N ASN A 33 0.60 -7.19 -6.59
CA ASN A 33 1.11 -7.38 -7.94
C ASN A 33 0.38 -6.47 -8.93
N GLY A 34 1.03 -6.22 -10.07
CA GLY A 34 0.50 -5.36 -11.12
C GLY A 34 0.72 -3.86 -10.86
N THR A 35 -0.02 -3.03 -11.59
CA THR A 35 0.07 -1.57 -11.50
C THR A 35 -1.11 -1.02 -10.71
N CYS A 36 -0.87 -0.38 -9.57
CA CYS A 36 -1.92 0.35 -8.85
C CYS A 36 -1.89 1.83 -9.24
N SER A 37 -3.02 2.41 -9.63
CA SER A 37 -3.07 3.87 -9.87
C SER A 37 -3.04 4.64 -8.55
N THR A 38 -3.94 4.31 -7.63
CA THR A 38 -4.11 5.03 -6.36
C THR A 38 -4.14 4.05 -5.20
N VAL A 39 -3.28 4.26 -4.20
CA VAL A 39 -3.20 3.42 -3.01
C VAL A 39 -3.52 4.28 -1.79
N THR A 40 -4.39 3.79 -0.91
CA THR A 40 -4.72 4.41 0.37
C THR A 40 -4.50 3.41 1.49
N ILE A 41 -3.74 3.79 2.51
CA ILE A 41 -3.43 2.95 3.67
C ILE A 41 -3.88 3.70 4.92
N GLY A 42 -5.03 3.32 5.48
CA GLY A 42 -5.57 3.86 6.72
C GLY A 42 -5.27 3.03 7.96
N GLY A 43 -4.80 1.79 7.76
CA GLY A 43 -4.55 0.82 8.83
C GLY A 43 -3.29 1.05 9.68
N THR A 44 -2.99 0.12 10.58
CA THR A 44 -1.84 0.20 11.49
C THR A 44 -0.88 -0.98 11.36
N ASN A 45 0.43 -0.73 11.52
CA ASN A 45 1.46 -1.78 11.51
C ASN A 45 1.40 -2.70 10.27
N ASN A 46 0.93 -2.22 9.11
CA ASN A 46 0.90 -3.04 7.90
C ASN A 46 2.26 -2.99 7.20
N LYS A 47 2.66 -4.13 6.64
CA LYS A 47 3.82 -4.27 5.76
C LYS A 47 3.34 -4.58 4.35
N ILE A 48 3.51 -3.66 3.42
CA ILE A 48 2.93 -3.77 2.08
C ILE A 48 4.03 -3.60 1.03
N THR A 49 4.10 -4.55 0.11
CA THR A 49 5.03 -4.51 -1.03
C THR A 49 4.23 -4.40 -2.33
N PHE A 50 4.55 -3.40 -3.15
CA PHE A 50 3.93 -3.15 -4.44
C PHE A 50 4.93 -3.42 -5.57
N ASP A 51 4.45 -3.97 -6.69
CA ASP A 51 5.24 -3.99 -7.92
C ASP A 51 5.34 -2.60 -8.54
N LYS A 52 4.21 -1.96 -8.88
CA LYS A 52 4.21 -0.60 -9.42
C LYS A 52 3.08 0.26 -8.86
N ILE A 53 3.37 1.52 -8.53
CA ILE A 53 2.36 2.53 -8.20
C ILE A 53 2.51 3.72 -9.15
N ASP A 54 1.45 4.06 -9.88
CA ASP A 54 1.56 4.98 -11.01
C ASP A 54 1.23 6.44 -10.64
N GLN A 55 0.17 6.69 -9.86
CA GLN A 55 -0.31 8.05 -9.63
C GLN A 55 -0.17 8.53 -8.19
N HIS A 56 -0.67 7.78 -7.22
CA HIS A 56 -0.82 8.29 -5.85
C HIS A 56 -0.70 7.22 -4.77
N LEU A 57 0.03 7.55 -3.70
CA LEU A 57 0.17 6.73 -2.50
C LEU A 57 -0.14 7.60 -1.28
N SER A 58 -1.29 7.36 -0.65
CA SER A 58 -1.71 8.05 0.56
C SER A 58 -1.60 7.12 1.76
N VAL A 59 -0.81 7.51 2.75
CA VAL A 59 -0.63 6.76 4.00
C VAL A 59 -1.18 7.59 5.14
N LEU A 60 -2.42 7.30 5.52
CA LEU A 60 -3.18 7.97 6.59
C LEU A 60 -2.96 7.29 7.96
N GLY A 61 -2.63 6.00 7.93
CA GLY A 61 -2.49 5.16 9.12
C GLY A 61 -1.18 5.35 9.89
N LEU A 62 -0.89 4.47 10.85
CA LEU A 62 0.27 4.59 11.74
C LEU A 62 1.23 3.40 11.62
N ASN A 63 2.54 3.67 11.68
CA ASN A 63 3.61 2.65 11.69
C ASN A 63 3.55 1.64 10.53
N ASN A 64 3.07 2.07 9.36
CA ASN A 64 3.04 1.20 8.18
C ASN A 64 4.40 1.21 7.48
N THR A 65 4.80 0.08 6.93
CA THR A 65 5.97 -0.06 6.08
C THR A 65 5.51 -0.34 4.65
N ILE A 66 5.77 0.59 3.75
CA ILE A 66 5.41 0.50 2.34
C ILE A 66 6.68 0.36 1.53
N THR A 67 6.74 -0.63 0.66
CA THR A 67 7.78 -0.77 -0.35
C THR A 67 7.14 -0.84 -1.73
N TYR A 68 7.61 -0.07 -2.71
CA TYR A 68 7.18 -0.20 -4.11
C TYR A 68 8.39 -0.31 -5.02
N LYS A 69 8.34 -1.22 -6.01
CA LYS A 69 9.51 -1.48 -6.87
C LYS A 69 9.64 -0.46 -7.99
N ASP A 70 8.54 -0.11 -8.62
CA ASP A 70 8.51 0.78 -9.77
C ASP A 70 7.40 1.86 -9.66
N GLY A 71 7.51 2.88 -10.51
CA GLY A 71 6.61 4.02 -10.57
C GLY A 71 7.12 5.25 -9.83
N ASP A 72 6.43 6.37 -10.04
CA ASP A 72 6.72 7.64 -9.39
C ASP A 72 5.43 8.27 -8.84
N PRO A 73 4.78 7.60 -7.87
CA PRO A 73 3.53 8.10 -7.34
C PRO A 73 3.78 9.34 -6.50
N LYS A 74 2.81 10.25 -6.48
CA LYS A 74 2.80 11.27 -5.44
C LYS A 74 2.54 10.61 -4.09
N VAL A 75 3.47 10.78 -3.16
CA VAL A 75 3.41 10.18 -1.82
C VAL A 75 2.90 11.21 -0.81
N ASP A 76 1.71 10.97 -0.28
CA ASP A 76 1.13 11.73 0.82
C ASP A 76 1.19 10.89 2.11
N ASN A 77 2.24 11.09 2.90
CA ASN A 77 2.38 10.48 4.22
C ASN A 77 1.76 11.38 5.29
N ILE A 78 0.46 11.21 5.54
CA ILE A 78 -0.34 12.05 6.43
C ILE A 78 -0.30 11.51 7.87
N GLY A 79 -0.21 10.19 8.01
CA GLY A 79 -0.11 9.55 9.32
C GLY A 79 1.29 9.67 9.94
N SER A 80 1.52 8.93 11.02
CA SER A 80 2.78 9.00 11.80
C SER A 80 3.50 7.67 11.88
N GLY A 81 4.83 7.71 11.88
CA GLY A 81 5.69 6.52 12.00
C GLY A 81 5.72 5.64 10.75
N ASN A 82 5.12 6.08 9.63
CA ASN A 82 5.15 5.32 8.39
C ASN A 82 6.52 5.40 7.73
N THR A 83 6.97 4.28 7.18
CA THR A 83 8.20 4.16 6.39
C THR A 83 7.83 3.82 4.95
N ILE A 84 8.34 4.61 3.99
CA ILE A 84 8.08 4.41 2.56
C ILE A 84 9.42 4.23 1.85
N ASN A 85 9.59 3.07 1.21
CA ASN A 85 10.81 2.70 0.49
C ASN A 85 10.51 2.45 -0.99
N LYS A 86 11.32 3.04 -1.88
CA LYS A 86 11.34 2.67 -3.30
C LYS A 86 12.41 1.59 -3.50
N GLY A 87 11.99 0.35 -3.72
CA GLY A 87 12.86 -0.81 -3.86
C GLY A 87 13.16 -1.11 -5.32
N GLY A 88 14.06 -0.34 -5.93
CA GLY A 88 14.50 -0.51 -7.32
C GLY A 88 15.29 -1.79 -7.57
#